data_AF-A0A151RM66-F1
#
_entry.id   AF-A0A151RM66-F1
#
_cell.length_a   1.000
_cell.length_b   1.000
_cell.length_c   1.000
_cell.angle_alpha   90.00
_cell.angle_beta   90.00
_cell.angle_gamma   90.00
#
_symmetry.space_group_name_H-M   'P 1'
#
loop_
_entity.id
_entity.type
_entity.pdbx_description
1 polymer ?
#
loop_
_entity_poly.entity_id
_entity_poly.type
_entity_poly.pdbx_seq_one_letter_code
_entity_poly.pdbx_strand_id
1 'polypeptide(L)'
;MAVGLGTGVPWVMCKQDDAPDLVINPCNGFYCDDFSPNKPYKPSLWTKSWSGLFTEFGGPIYQLPVQDLAFAVSRFIQKALQKGGSFFNYYMYLGGTNFGRSAGGPFITTSYDYDASIDEYGLIREVVIFQAHVFSSRNGACAAFLANYHSNSTAKVMFNNRKYELPPWYISIVRFQTSLIQMVPSNSKLFSWETYDEDVSSLVESSKITTFGLLEKINVTSTTRILRISEGYNFKGGCKPSISVHSTGHAAHVFINGQFSGSSFGTREDKSYTFNGLVNLHAGTNKIALLSVAVGLPQIPIERRNSVRQKKIRVRESEREEDEKFLKREERI
;
A
#
# COMPACT_ATOMS: atom_id res chain seq x y z
N MET A 1 25.70 3.72 16.71
CA MET A 1 26.17 3.54 15.31
C MET A 1 25.92 4.80 14.48
N ALA A 2 24.67 5.18 14.15
CA ALA A 2 24.38 6.35 13.30
C ALA A 2 25.02 7.68 13.78
N VAL A 3 24.86 8.03 15.06
CA VAL A 3 25.48 9.24 15.65
C VAL A 3 27.01 9.25 15.50
N GLY A 4 27.65 8.08 15.53
CA GLY A 4 29.10 7.94 15.40
C GLY A 4 29.64 8.24 14.00
N LEU A 5 28.78 8.44 13.00
CA LEU A 5 29.19 8.83 11.64
C LEU A 5 29.58 10.32 11.54
N GLY A 6 29.30 11.13 12.56
CA GLY A 6 29.80 12.51 12.61
C GLY A 6 29.24 13.44 11.52
N THR A 7 27.98 13.27 11.14
CA THR A 7 27.34 14.03 10.02
C THR A 7 27.21 15.54 10.26
N GLY A 8 27.41 16.02 11.49
CA GLY A 8 27.28 17.44 11.85
C GLY A 8 25.85 17.96 11.95
N VAL A 9 24.84 17.10 11.74
CA VAL A 9 23.41 17.43 11.81
C VAL A 9 22.64 16.43 12.69
N PRO A 10 21.47 16.82 13.25
CA PRO A 10 20.71 15.94 14.14
C PRO A 10 20.18 14.68 13.46
N TRP A 11 20.08 13.59 14.22
CA TRP A 11 19.42 12.35 13.80
C TRP A 11 17.98 12.30 14.29
N VAL A 12 17.09 11.71 13.49
CA VAL A 12 15.67 11.51 13.82
C VAL A 12 15.28 10.04 13.70
N MET A 13 14.43 9.55 14.62
CA MET A 13 13.88 8.18 14.60
C MET A 13 12.37 8.20 14.85
N CYS A 14 11.58 8.11 13.79
CA CYS A 14 10.12 8.26 13.89
C CYS A 14 9.44 7.07 14.58
N LYS A 15 8.40 7.37 15.39
CA LYS A 15 7.69 6.37 16.22
C LYS A 15 8.61 5.56 17.15
N GLN A 16 9.58 6.23 17.77
CA GLN A 16 10.54 5.62 18.69
C GLN A 16 10.58 6.36 20.04
N ASP A 17 9.76 5.94 21.00
CA ASP A 17 9.61 6.68 22.27
C ASP A 17 10.86 6.61 23.17
N ASP A 18 11.64 5.53 23.06
CA ASP A 18 12.91 5.32 23.79
C ASP A 18 14.15 5.77 22.99
N ALA A 19 13.99 6.64 21.99
CA ALA A 19 15.11 7.15 21.20
C ALA A 19 16.22 7.72 22.10
N PRO A 20 17.50 7.37 21.86
CA PRO A 20 18.64 7.86 22.64
C PRO A 20 18.71 9.38 22.70
N ASP A 21 19.43 9.91 23.68
CA ASP A 21 19.46 11.34 24.02
C ASP A 21 19.80 12.24 22.80
N LEU A 22 20.80 11.85 22.00
CA LEU A 22 21.26 12.57 20.81
C LEU A 22 20.37 12.38 19.56
N VAL A 23 19.25 11.67 19.69
CA VAL A 23 18.33 11.36 18.58
C VAL A 23 16.94 11.90 18.90
N ILE A 24 16.35 12.66 17.99
CA ILE A 24 15.01 13.23 18.17
C ILE A 24 13.96 12.19 17.76
N ASN A 25 12.94 11.97 18.59
CA ASN A 25 11.80 11.13 18.25
C ASN A 25 10.65 12.00 17.68
N PRO A 26 10.36 11.94 16.38
CA PRO A 26 9.20 12.62 15.78
C PRO A 26 7.95 11.73 15.76
N CYS A 27 6.81 12.39 15.56
CA CYS A 27 5.51 11.78 15.37
C CYS A 27 5.19 11.53 13.87
N ASN A 28 4.35 10.53 13.61
CA ASN A 28 3.78 10.19 12.31
C ASN A 28 2.29 9.86 12.49
N GLY A 29 1.43 10.37 11.62
CA GLY A 29 0.00 10.14 11.67
C GLY A 29 -0.80 11.16 10.89
N PHE A 30 -2.13 11.05 10.95
CA PHE A 30 -3.06 12.11 10.54
C PHE A 30 -3.03 13.29 11.51
N TYR A 31 -2.81 13.01 12.80
CA TYR A 31 -2.76 14.00 13.88
C TYR A 31 -1.54 13.75 14.77
N CYS A 32 -0.81 14.81 15.09
CA CYS A 32 0.34 14.76 15.99
C CYS A 32 0.36 15.93 16.98
N ASP A 33 -0.76 16.64 17.14
CA ASP A 33 -0.80 17.87 17.94
C ASP A 33 -0.65 17.62 19.45
N ASP A 34 -1.04 16.45 19.94
CA ASP A 34 -0.84 16.03 21.34
C ASP A 34 0.54 15.42 21.60
N PHE A 35 1.33 15.17 20.55
CA PHE A 35 2.65 14.59 20.69
C PHE A 35 3.61 15.49 21.49
N SER A 36 4.45 14.86 22.30
CA SER A 36 5.57 15.50 22.97
C SER A 36 6.79 14.58 22.88
N PRO A 37 8.00 15.12 22.60
CA PRO A 37 9.20 14.31 22.48
C PRO A 37 9.58 13.69 23.82
N ASN A 38 10.46 12.69 23.79
CA ASN A 38 10.81 11.92 24.97
C ASN A 38 11.70 12.66 25.99
N LYS A 39 12.14 13.88 25.65
CA LYS A 39 12.91 14.77 26.52
C LYS A 39 12.45 16.22 26.31
N PRO A 40 12.41 17.05 27.36
CA PRO A 40 11.83 18.40 27.32
C PRO A 40 12.64 19.40 26.48
N TYR A 41 13.94 19.15 26.26
CA TYR A 41 14.80 20.04 25.45
C TYR A 41 14.78 19.67 23.95
N LYS A 42 14.13 18.57 23.56
CA LYS A 42 13.99 18.18 22.16
C LYS A 42 12.80 18.93 21.54
N PRO A 43 12.88 19.33 20.26
CA PRO A 43 11.75 19.96 19.58
C PRO A 43 10.67 18.94 19.23
N SER A 44 9.41 19.36 19.22
CA SER A 44 8.33 18.57 18.62
C SER A 44 8.42 18.60 17.10
N LEU A 45 8.51 17.43 16.47
CA LEU A 45 8.63 17.25 15.03
C LEU A 45 7.54 16.29 14.53
N TRP A 46 6.93 16.59 13.38
CA TRP A 46 5.96 15.73 12.71
C TRP A 46 6.49 15.28 11.35
N THR A 47 7.14 14.13 11.28
CA THR A 47 7.84 13.68 10.07
C THR A 47 6.96 13.12 8.97
N LYS A 48 5.75 12.64 9.31
CA LYS A 48 4.78 12.15 8.33
C LYS A 48 3.38 12.61 8.70
N SER A 49 3.00 13.77 8.19
CA SER A 49 1.61 14.25 8.15
C SER A 49 0.93 13.59 6.98
N TRP A 50 0.09 12.60 7.26
CA TRP A 50 -0.55 11.83 6.21
C TRP A 50 -1.58 12.70 5.48
N SER A 51 -1.26 13.05 4.23
CA SER A 51 -2.14 13.85 3.36
C SER A 51 -3.31 13.05 2.81
N GLY A 52 -3.18 11.72 2.83
CA GLY A 52 -4.17 10.76 2.36
C GLY A 52 -3.67 9.34 2.62
N LEU A 53 -3.97 8.42 1.71
CA LEU A 53 -3.53 7.03 1.80
C LEU A 53 -3.17 6.50 0.41
N PHE A 54 -2.22 5.57 0.36
CA PHE A 54 -1.90 4.86 -0.87
C PHE A 54 -3.09 3.97 -1.30
N THR A 55 -3.18 3.67 -2.60
CA THR A 55 -4.22 2.81 -3.15
C THR A 55 -3.74 1.37 -3.28
N GLU A 56 -4.68 0.43 -3.18
CA GLU A 56 -4.44 -1.00 -3.28
C GLU A 56 -5.25 -1.62 -4.42
N PHE A 57 -4.72 -2.67 -5.04
CA PHE A 57 -5.42 -3.40 -6.10
C PHE A 57 -6.69 -4.04 -5.54
N GLY A 58 -7.85 -3.64 -6.08
CA GLY A 58 -9.17 -4.08 -5.62
C GLY A 58 -9.81 -3.20 -4.54
N GLY A 59 -9.09 -2.21 -4.02
CA GLY A 59 -9.59 -1.24 -3.04
C GLY A 59 -10.09 0.08 -3.65
N PRO A 60 -10.73 0.94 -2.84
CA PRO A 60 -11.14 2.28 -3.28
C PRO A 60 -9.96 3.25 -3.32
N ILE A 61 -10.16 4.39 -3.99
CA ILE A 61 -9.27 5.55 -3.86
C ILE A 61 -9.70 6.30 -2.61
N TYR A 62 -8.80 6.41 -1.63
CA TYR A 62 -9.04 7.16 -0.40
C TYR A 62 -8.74 8.63 -0.65
N GLN A 63 -9.70 9.49 -0.29
CA GLN A 63 -9.53 10.94 -0.32
C GLN A 63 -9.62 11.47 1.11
N LEU A 64 -8.74 12.40 1.45
CA LEU A 64 -8.77 13.10 2.72
C LEU A 64 -9.27 14.53 2.46
N PRO A 65 -10.31 15.01 3.17
CA PRO A 65 -10.73 16.39 3.04
C PRO A 65 -9.57 17.34 3.35
N VAL A 66 -9.27 18.25 2.42
CA VAL A 66 -8.21 19.26 2.56
C VAL A 66 -8.36 20.08 3.85
N GLN A 67 -9.61 20.34 4.25
CA GLN A 67 -9.94 21.05 5.47
C GLN A 67 -9.44 20.30 6.72
N ASP A 68 -9.49 18.97 6.72
CA ASP A 68 -9.04 18.12 7.83
C ASP A 68 -7.51 18.12 7.95
N LEU A 69 -6.82 17.98 6.82
CA LEU A 69 -5.36 18.07 6.77
C LEU A 69 -4.85 19.43 7.26
N ALA A 70 -5.46 20.51 6.77
CA ALA A 70 -5.12 21.86 7.18
C ALA A 70 -5.38 22.07 8.67
N PHE A 71 -6.52 21.58 9.18
CA PHE A 71 -6.84 21.61 10.60
C PHE A 71 -5.79 20.87 11.44
N ALA A 72 -5.40 19.67 11.04
CA ALA A 72 -4.43 18.86 11.77
C ALA A 72 -3.04 19.52 11.83
N VAL A 73 -2.54 19.99 10.68
CA VAL A 73 -1.25 20.71 10.57
C VAL A 73 -1.25 21.94 11.45
N SER A 74 -2.32 22.72 11.39
CA SER A 74 -2.39 23.93 12.16
C SER A 74 -2.51 23.71 13.67
N ARG A 75 -3.29 22.73 14.10
CA ARG A 75 -3.39 22.35 15.52
C ARG A 75 -2.04 21.89 16.04
N PHE A 76 -1.26 21.19 15.20
CA PHE A 76 0.12 20.88 15.50
C PHE A 76 0.97 22.14 15.63
N ILE A 77 0.98 23.05 14.64
CA ILE A 77 1.78 24.29 14.70
C ILE A 77 1.44 25.10 15.95
N GLN A 78 0.15 25.26 16.27
CA GLN A 78 -0.32 25.92 17.48
C GLN A 78 0.35 25.36 18.74
N LYS A 79 0.22 24.05 18.95
CA LYS A 79 0.71 23.40 20.18
C LYS A 79 2.22 23.24 20.17
N ALA A 80 2.80 22.97 19.00
CA ALA A 80 4.23 22.82 18.81
C ALA A 80 4.96 24.13 19.14
N LEU A 81 4.47 25.29 18.70
CA LEU A 81 5.11 26.57 19.00
C LEU A 81 5.14 26.89 20.50
N GLN A 82 4.13 26.45 21.26
CA GLN A 82 4.16 26.54 22.74
C GLN A 82 5.19 25.60 23.38
N LYS A 83 5.56 24.52 22.68
CA LYS A 83 6.48 23.47 23.12
C LYS A 83 7.86 23.55 22.44
N GLY A 84 8.16 24.60 21.68
CA GLY A 84 9.41 24.74 20.92
C GLY A 84 9.54 23.84 19.68
N GLY A 85 8.44 23.25 19.20
CA GLY A 85 8.38 22.50 17.95
C GLY A 85 8.20 23.38 16.72
N SER A 86 8.78 22.95 15.60
CA SER A 86 9.03 23.83 14.44
C SER A 86 8.97 23.13 13.08
N PHE A 87 8.61 21.84 13.03
CA PHE A 87 8.70 21.07 11.79
C PHE A 87 7.51 20.14 11.61
N PHE A 88 6.93 20.17 10.41
CA PHE A 88 6.05 19.12 9.90
C PHE A 88 6.40 18.83 8.44
N ASN A 89 6.11 17.62 7.99
CA ASN A 89 6.34 17.19 6.62
C ASN A 89 5.14 16.41 6.08
N TYR A 90 4.61 16.82 4.93
CA TYR A 90 3.55 16.11 4.24
C TYR A 90 4.07 14.77 3.69
N TYR A 91 3.41 13.70 4.09
CA TYR A 91 3.58 12.36 3.55
C TYR A 91 2.24 11.97 2.90
N MET A 92 2.01 12.22 1.61
CA MET A 92 2.97 12.66 0.59
C MET A 92 2.66 14.07 0.09
N TYR A 93 3.69 14.87 -0.17
CA TYR A 93 3.52 16.13 -0.89
C TYR A 93 3.35 15.91 -2.40
N LEU A 94 4.14 14.98 -2.94
CA LEU A 94 3.97 14.34 -4.25
C LEU A 94 4.12 12.85 -4.03
N GLY A 95 3.09 12.09 -4.39
CA GLY A 95 3.09 10.64 -4.29
C GLY A 95 3.79 9.96 -5.48
N GLY A 96 3.29 10.23 -6.69
CA GLY A 96 3.86 9.73 -7.95
C GLY A 96 3.44 8.30 -8.30
N THR A 97 4.35 7.54 -8.91
CA THR A 97 4.07 6.20 -9.48
C THR A 97 5.14 5.18 -9.06
N ASN A 98 4.68 3.99 -8.65
CA ASN A 98 5.50 2.81 -8.45
C ASN A 98 5.85 2.15 -9.79
N PHE A 99 6.82 2.70 -10.52
CA PHE A 99 7.23 2.17 -11.82
C PHE A 99 7.89 0.79 -11.75
N GLY A 100 7.76 0.04 -12.84
CA GLY A 100 8.38 -1.28 -12.99
C GLY A 100 7.77 -2.32 -12.06
N ARG A 101 8.63 -3.20 -11.52
CA ARG A 101 8.21 -4.39 -10.74
C ARG A 101 8.91 -4.55 -9.39
N SER A 102 9.74 -3.57 -9.02
CA SER A 102 10.52 -3.56 -7.77
C SER A 102 10.19 -2.38 -6.87
N ALA A 103 9.28 -1.50 -7.30
CA ALA A 103 8.70 -0.45 -6.49
C ALA A 103 7.35 -0.92 -5.90
N GLY A 104 6.90 -0.26 -4.83
CA GLY A 104 5.65 -0.58 -4.15
C GLY A 104 5.74 -1.74 -3.14
N GLY A 105 4.61 -1.97 -2.48
CA GLY A 105 4.44 -3.01 -1.46
C GLY A 105 3.45 -4.09 -1.92
N PRO A 106 3.16 -5.08 -1.06
CA PRO A 106 2.22 -6.14 -1.44
C PRO A 106 0.85 -5.52 -1.73
N PHE A 107 0.30 -5.82 -2.91
CA PHE A 107 -0.99 -5.31 -3.41
C PHE A 107 -1.13 -3.77 -3.49
N ILE A 108 -0.06 -3.00 -3.35
CA ILE A 108 -0.10 -1.54 -3.62
C ILE A 108 -0.18 -1.33 -5.13
N THR A 109 -1.04 -0.42 -5.58
CA THR A 109 -1.19 -0.10 -7.00
C THR A 109 0.07 0.53 -7.60
N THR A 110 0.12 0.55 -8.93
CA THR A 110 1.13 1.33 -9.65
C THR A 110 1.01 2.81 -9.32
N SER A 111 -0.21 3.35 -9.25
CA SER A 111 -0.42 4.71 -8.74
C SER A 111 -0.03 4.80 -7.27
N TYR A 112 0.72 5.83 -6.93
CA TYR A 112 1.02 6.22 -5.54
C TYR A 112 0.57 7.66 -5.29
N ASP A 113 -0.49 8.13 -5.96
CA ASP A 113 -1.02 9.50 -5.89
C ASP A 113 -1.16 10.03 -4.45
N TYR A 114 -1.67 9.18 -3.55
CA TYR A 114 -1.79 9.44 -2.11
C TYR A 114 -2.77 10.56 -1.73
N ASP A 115 -3.58 11.07 -2.69
CA ASP A 115 -4.31 12.33 -2.54
C ASP A 115 -3.38 13.49 -2.14
N ALA A 116 -2.16 13.46 -2.68
CA ALA A 116 -1.12 14.42 -2.39
C ALA A 116 -1.43 15.79 -3.01
N SER A 117 -0.80 16.85 -2.47
CA SER A 117 -0.99 18.22 -2.97
C SER A 117 -0.60 18.39 -4.44
N ILE A 118 0.35 17.58 -4.91
CA ILE A 118 0.66 17.40 -6.32
C ILE A 118 0.26 15.97 -6.67
N ASP A 119 -0.63 15.83 -7.65
CA ASP A 119 -1.14 14.54 -8.09
C ASP A 119 -0.05 13.67 -8.75
N GLU A 120 -0.38 12.42 -9.03
CA GLU A 120 0.52 11.46 -9.68
C GLU A 120 1.21 12.01 -10.95
N TYR A 121 0.55 12.90 -11.70
CA TYR A 121 1.01 13.44 -12.97
C TYR A 121 1.76 14.77 -12.83
N GLY A 122 1.96 15.27 -11.60
CA GLY A 122 2.62 16.54 -11.36
C GLY A 122 1.69 17.74 -11.44
N LEU A 123 0.37 17.54 -11.48
CA LEU A 123 -0.60 18.63 -11.48
C LEU A 123 -0.92 19.06 -10.05
N ILE A 124 -1.04 20.36 -9.85
CA ILE A 124 -1.37 20.94 -8.55
C ILE A 124 -2.83 20.64 -8.24
N ARG A 125 -3.10 19.96 -7.12
CA ARG A 125 -4.43 19.90 -6.53
C ARG A 125 -4.65 21.18 -5.72
N GLU A 126 -5.76 21.88 -5.94
CA GLU A 126 -6.04 23.11 -5.20
C GLU A 126 -6.14 22.83 -3.70
N VAL A 127 -5.15 23.27 -2.93
CA VAL A 127 -5.13 23.16 -1.47
C VAL A 127 -5.49 24.52 -0.87
N VAL A 128 -6.62 24.58 -0.16
CA VAL A 128 -6.98 25.74 0.67
C VAL A 128 -6.38 25.53 2.06
N ILE A 129 -5.56 26.46 2.54
CA ILE A 129 -4.82 26.39 3.82
C ILE A 129 -5.57 27.18 4.93
N PHE A 130 -5.63 26.64 6.17
CA PHE A 130 -6.45 27.14 7.31
C PHE A 130 -5.77 27.01 8.71
N GLN A 131 -6.15 27.85 9.72
CA GLN A 131 -5.96 27.89 11.23
C GLN A 131 -4.95 28.84 11.92
N ALA A 132 -4.99 29.01 13.27
CA ALA A 132 -5.52 30.17 14.03
C ALA A 132 -4.79 30.76 15.31
N HIS A 133 -3.62 31.45 15.30
CA HIS A 133 -3.00 32.05 16.53
C HIS A 133 -2.24 33.37 16.40
N VAL A 134 -2.23 34.19 17.46
CA VAL A 134 -1.47 35.46 17.52
C VAL A 134 -0.05 35.25 18.04
N PHE A 135 0.95 35.33 17.16
CA PHE A 135 2.36 35.31 17.50
C PHE A 135 2.90 36.73 17.47
N SER A 136 3.17 37.29 18.65
CA SER A 136 3.87 38.57 18.80
C SER A 136 5.35 38.33 19.08
N SER A 137 6.22 38.93 18.26
CA SER A 137 7.65 39.02 18.52
C SER A 137 7.92 40.16 19.52
N ARG A 138 9.04 40.08 20.26
CA ARG A 138 9.54 41.18 21.10
C ARG A 138 9.74 42.49 20.32
N ASN A 139 9.87 42.42 18.99
CA ASN A 139 10.04 43.58 18.11
C ASN A 139 8.71 44.12 17.54
N GLY A 140 7.55 43.64 18.02
CA GLY A 140 6.23 44.15 17.61
C GLY A 140 5.61 43.51 16.36
N ALA A 141 6.28 42.55 15.70
CA ALA A 141 5.69 41.79 14.60
C ALA A 141 4.62 40.82 15.13
N CYS A 142 3.42 40.84 14.53
CA CYS A 142 2.25 40.08 14.98
C CYS A 142 1.67 39.26 13.82
N ALA A 143 1.64 37.93 13.92
CA ALA A 143 0.90 37.06 12.99
C ALA A 143 -0.29 36.47 13.73
N ALA A 144 -1.51 36.66 13.25
CA ALA A 144 -2.73 36.14 13.89
C ALA A 144 -3.42 35.17 12.94
N PHE A 145 -4.03 34.13 13.49
CA PHE A 145 -4.94 33.32 12.71
C PHE A 145 -6.24 33.08 13.58
N LEU A 146 -7.43 32.71 13.03
CA LEU A 146 -8.71 32.58 13.79
C LEU A 146 -9.55 31.30 13.49
N ALA A 147 -9.96 30.47 14.48
CA ALA A 147 -10.61 29.15 14.23
C ALA A 147 -11.98 28.91 14.82
N ASN A 148 -12.77 28.12 14.09
CA ASN A 148 -14.03 27.54 14.57
C ASN A 148 -13.98 26.01 14.58
N TYR A 149 -14.12 25.41 15.76
CA TYR A 149 -14.11 23.95 15.98
C TYR A 149 -15.52 23.33 15.96
N HIS A 150 -16.57 24.13 15.83
CA HIS A 150 -17.91 23.60 15.70
C HIS A 150 -18.08 23.01 14.30
N SER A 151 -18.44 21.73 14.24
CA SER A 151 -18.65 21.01 12.99
C SER A 151 -19.92 21.45 12.25
N ASN A 152 -20.87 22.09 12.96
CA ASN A 152 -22.22 22.35 12.43
C ASN A 152 -22.69 23.81 12.58
N SER A 153 -21.88 24.71 13.15
CA SER A 153 -22.29 26.10 13.40
C SER A 153 -21.21 27.11 13.05
N THR A 154 -21.63 28.24 12.47
CA THR A 154 -20.78 29.40 12.21
C THR A 154 -20.49 30.16 13.50
N ALA A 155 -19.22 30.44 13.81
CA ALA A 155 -18.80 31.26 14.93
C ALA A 155 -18.49 32.69 14.47
N LYS A 156 -18.98 33.70 15.20
CA LYS A 156 -18.63 35.11 14.96
C LYS A 156 -17.61 35.54 16.01
N VAL A 157 -16.43 35.96 15.58
CA VAL A 157 -15.35 36.37 16.48
C VAL A 157 -14.87 37.79 16.19
N MET A 158 -14.52 38.51 17.24
CA MET A 158 -13.90 39.83 17.17
C MET A 158 -12.42 39.68 17.42
N PHE A 159 -11.58 40.13 16.47
CA PHE A 159 -10.13 40.12 16.63
C PHE A 159 -9.51 41.41 16.09
N ASN A 160 -8.66 42.06 16.90
CA ASN A 160 -8.04 43.35 16.60
C ASN A 160 -9.05 44.41 16.08
N ASN A 161 -10.19 44.51 16.76
CA ASN A 161 -11.30 45.41 16.44
C ASN A 161 -11.97 45.19 15.07
N ARG A 162 -11.77 44.02 14.44
CA ARG A 162 -12.45 43.59 13.21
C ARG A 162 -13.33 42.37 13.48
N LYS A 163 -14.49 42.31 12.81
CA LYS A 163 -15.43 41.18 12.88
C LYS A 163 -15.06 40.13 11.83
N TYR A 164 -15.05 38.87 12.25
CA TYR A 164 -14.85 37.71 11.37
C TYR A 164 -15.99 36.72 11.59
N GLU A 165 -16.64 36.30 10.51
CA GLU A 165 -17.57 35.17 10.52
C GLU A 165 -16.81 33.93 10.05
N LEU A 166 -16.77 32.93 10.92
CA LEU A 166 -16.07 31.67 10.70
C LEU A 166 -17.11 30.57 10.51
N PRO A 167 -17.37 30.09 9.28
CA PRO A 167 -18.21 28.91 9.03
C PRO A 167 -17.86 27.71 9.92
N PRO A 168 -18.74 26.69 10.01
CA PRO A 168 -18.41 25.45 10.69
C PRO A 168 -17.10 24.89 10.14
N TRP A 169 -16.17 24.54 11.03
CA TRP A 169 -14.84 24.02 10.66
C TRP A 169 -13.97 24.96 9.76
N TYR A 170 -13.99 26.28 10.01
CA TYR A 170 -13.35 27.31 9.13
C TYR A 170 -12.38 28.27 9.84
N ILE A 171 -11.35 28.76 9.10
CA ILE A 171 -10.38 29.81 9.51
C ILE A 171 -10.03 30.83 8.40
N SER A 172 -9.82 32.11 8.74
CA SER A 172 -9.31 33.19 7.88
C SER A 172 -7.80 33.51 8.07
N ILE A 173 -7.06 33.74 6.96
CA ILE A 173 -5.69 34.29 6.87
C ILE A 173 -5.69 35.42 5.82
N VAL A 174 -5.08 36.59 6.09
CA VAL A 174 -5.05 37.71 5.12
C VAL A 174 -3.78 37.66 4.26
N ARG A 175 -3.87 37.02 3.08
CA ARG A 175 -3.01 37.29 1.89
C ARG A 175 -3.63 36.71 0.61
N PHE A 176 -3.46 37.41 -0.52
CA PHE A 176 -4.30 37.35 -1.72
C PHE A 176 -3.87 36.35 -2.80
N GLN A 177 -4.89 35.88 -3.54
CA GLN A 177 -4.96 35.42 -4.95
C GLN A 177 -4.76 33.92 -5.27
N THR A 178 -5.76 33.36 -5.96
CA THR A 178 -5.72 32.06 -6.66
C THR A 178 -6.09 32.23 -8.14
N SER A 179 -5.48 31.40 -9.00
CA SER A 179 -5.69 31.33 -10.46
C SER A 179 -6.44 30.04 -10.83
N LEU A 180 -7.35 30.13 -11.80
CA LEU A 180 -8.14 29.01 -12.33
C LEU A 180 -7.29 28.02 -13.16
N ILE A 181 -7.56 26.71 -13.01
CA ILE A 181 -6.98 25.64 -13.85
C ILE A 181 -7.98 25.16 -14.90
N GLN A 182 -7.49 24.88 -16.11
CA GLN A 182 -8.23 24.31 -17.24
C GLN A 182 -7.60 22.96 -17.63
N MET A 183 -8.38 21.87 -17.57
CA MET A 183 -7.94 20.58 -18.12
C MET A 183 -8.10 20.56 -19.64
N VAL A 184 -7.07 20.08 -20.34
CA VAL A 184 -7.04 19.96 -21.81
C VAL A 184 -7.11 18.47 -22.19
N PRO A 185 -7.96 18.06 -23.15
CA PRO A 185 -8.07 16.67 -23.56
C PRO A 185 -6.76 16.14 -24.16
N SER A 186 -6.35 14.96 -23.68
CA SER A 186 -5.30 14.15 -24.28
C SER A 186 -5.80 13.57 -25.62
N ASN A 187 -5.44 14.19 -26.74
CA ASN A 187 -5.66 13.64 -28.08
C ASN A 187 -4.71 12.45 -28.35
N SER A 188 -4.85 11.38 -27.57
CA SER A 188 -4.06 10.16 -27.74
C SER A 188 -4.52 9.40 -28.99
N LYS A 189 -3.63 9.24 -29.97
CA LYS A 189 -3.87 8.44 -31.16
C LYS A 189 -3.88 6.96 -30.79
N LEU A 190 -4.87 6.22 -31.30
CA LEU A 190 -4.89 4.77 -31.23
C LEU A 190 -3.78 4.20 -32.12
N PHE A 191 -2.94 3.33 -31.55
CA PHE A 191 -1.84 2.67 -32.26
C PHE A 191 -2.33 1.38 -32.93
N SER A 192 -1.63 0.95 -33.99
CA SER A 192 -1.77 -0.40 -34.54
C SER A 192 -1.15 -1.40 -33.57
N TRP A 193 -1.85 -2.49 -33.28
CA TRP A 193 -1.41 -3.51 -32.32
C TRP A 193 -0.98 -4.78 -33.04
N GLU A 194 0.12 -5.37 -32.58
CA GLU A 194 0.51 -6.74 -32.91
C GLU A 194 0.36 -7.61 -31.65
N THR A 195 0.07 -8.89 -31.84
CA THR A 195 -0.17 -9.83 -30.74
C THR A 195 0.82 -10.99 -30.81
N TYR A 196 1.36 -11.37 -29.66
CA TYR A 196 2.17 -12.57 -29.49
C TYR A 196 1.60 -13.39 -28.33
N ASP A 197 1.26 -14.64 -28.60
CA ASP A 197 0.72 -15.55 -27.60
C ASP A 197 1.86 -16.28 -26.87
N GLU A 198 1.99 -16.05 -25.56
CA GLU A 198 2.93 -16.80 -24.74
C GLU A 198 2.45 -18.26 -24.59
N ASP A 199 3.17 -19.20 -25.19
CA ASP A 199 2.82 -20.62 -25.12
C ASP A 199 3.24 -21.26 -23.79
N VAL A 200 2.25 -21.59 -22.96
CA VAL A 200 2.41 -22.29 -21.69
C VAL A 200 2.97 -23.72 -21.88
N SER A 201 2.82 -24.31 -23.06
CA SER A 201 3.29 -25.66 -23.37
C SER A 201 4.81 -25.73 -23.55
N SER A 202 5.42 -24.69 -24.13
CA SER A 202 6.87 -24.54 -24.29
C SER A 202 7.65 -24.47 -22.96
N LEU A 203 7.04 -23.91 -21.91
CA LEU A 203 7.60 -23.84 -20.56
C LEU A 203 7.77 -25.24 -19.93
N VAL A 204 7.09 -26.26 -20.45
CA VAL A 204 7.25 -27.66 -20.05
C VAL A 204 8.52 -28.29 -20.66
N GLU A 205 9.14 -27.67 -21.65
CA GLU A 205 10.25 -28.25 -22.43
C GLU A 205 11.59 -27.55 -22.18
N SER A 206 11.60 -26.26 -21.82
CA SER A 206 12.84 -25.52 -21.50
C SER A 206 13.38 -25.80 -20.09
N SER A 207 14.71 -25.77 -19.95
CA SER A 207 15.56 -26.00 -18.76
C SER A 207 14.88 -25.83 -17.39
N LYS A 208 14.57 -26.96 -16.75
CA LYS A 208 13.86 -27.03 -15.47
C LYS A 208 14.80 -27.25 -14.30
N ILE A 209 14.62 -26.47 -13.24
CA ILE A 209 15.05 -26.88 -11.90
C ILE A 209 13.99 -27.85 -11.37
N THR A 210 14.29 -29.15 -11.39
CA THR A 210 13.44 -30.18 -10.79
C THR A 210 13.84 -30.40 -9.34
N THR A 211 12.87 -30.31 -8.44
CA THR A 211 13.05 -30.61 -7.02
C THR A 211 11.95 -31.54 -6.55
N PHE A 212 12.27 -32.41 -5.59
CA PHE A 212 11.25 -33.16 -4.87
C PHE A 212 10.63 -32.23 -3.82
N GLY A 213 9.49 -31.60 -4.16
CA GLY A 213 8.69 -30.78 -3.22
C GLY A 213 8.36 -29.36 -3.69
N LEU A 214 7.51 -28.66 -2.91
CA LEU A 214 7.13 -27.26 -3.17
C LEU A 214 8.13 -26.31 -2.49
N LEU A 215 9.06 -25.75 -3.26
CA LEU A 215 9.96 -24.68 -2.79
C LEU A 215 9.22 -23.36 -2.54
N GLU A 216 9.82 -22.49 -1.75
CA GLU A 216 9.35 -21.12 -1.52
C GLU A 216 9.72 -20.19 -2.70
N LYS A 217 8.81 -19.27 -3.07
CA LYS A 217 9.00 -18.40 -4.25
C LYS A 217 10.13 -17.38 -4.07
N ILE A 218 10.36 -16.89 -2.84
CA ILE A 218 11.39 -15.88 -2.53
C ILE A 218 12.80 -16.48 -2.61
N ASN A 219 12.95 -17.79 -2.38
CA ASN A 219 14.24 -18.46 -2.41
C ASN A 219 14.66 -18.94 -3.81
N VAL A 220 13.77 -18.84 -4.81
CA VAL A 220 13.99 -19.34 -6.18
C VAL A 220 13.92 -18.21 -7.22
N THR A 221 13.06 -17.21 -6.99
CA THR A 221 12.79 -15.97 -7.76
C THR A 221 12.51 -16.02 -9.27
N SER A 222 11.57 -15.13 -9.64
CA SER A 222 11.19 -14.68 -10.98
C SER A 222 10.42 -15.67 -11.85
N THR A 223 9.10 -15.72 -11.58
CA THR A 223 8.01 -16.10 -12.49
C THR A 223 7.89 -17.57 -12.91
N THR A 224 6.66 -18.08 -12.77
CA THR A 224 6.14 -19.36 -13.28
C THR A 224 6.63 -20.66 -12.62
N ARG A 225 5.69 -21.52 -12.17
CA ARG A 225 5.98 -22.89 -11.71
C ARG A 225 5.11 -23.88 -12.47
N ILE A 226 5.71 -24.96 -12.94
CA ILE A 226 4.98 -26.03 -13.63
C ILE A 226 5.12 -27.28 -12.80
N LEU A 227 4.00 -27.82 -12.33
CA LEU A 227 3.97 -29.02 -11.50
C LEU A 227 3.49 -30.20 -12.35
N ARG A 228 4.42 -30.99 -12.89
CA ARG A 228 4.06 -32.16 -13.67
C ARG A 228 3.62 -33.30 -12.74
N ILE A 229 2.33 -33.65 -12.80
CA ILE A 229 1.80 -34.85 -12.14
C ILE A 229 1.65 -35.93 -13.22
N SER A 230 2.57 -36.89 -13.24
CA SER A 230 2.43 -38.09 -14.06
C SER A 230 1.91 -39.23 -13.20
N GLU A 231 0.62 -39.22 -12.88
CA GLU A 231 -0.07 -40.40 -12.37
C GLU A 231 -1.18 -40.77 -13.33
N GLY A 232 -1.23 -42.04 -13.74
CA GLY A 232 -2.29 -42.58 -14.57
C GLY A 232 -3.57 -42.67 -13.75
N TYR A 233 -4.47 -41.72 -13.93
CA TYR A 233 -5.79 -41.77 -13.33
C TYR A 233 -6.68 -42.72 -14.15
N ASN A 234 -7.16 -43.78 -13.51
CA ASN A 234 -8.28 -44.57 -14.01
C ASN A 234 -9.56 -44.06 -13.36
N PHE A 235 -10.18 -43.06 -13.98
CA PHE A 235 -11.44 -42.48 -13.50
C PHE A 235 -12.55 -43.54 -13.53
N LYS A 236 -13.06 -43.93 -12.36
CA LYS A 236 -14.21 -44.83 -12.25
C LYS A 236 -15.46 -44.00 -11.98
N GLY A 237 -16.35 -43.93 -12.99
CA GLY A 237 -17.63 -43.22 -12.90
C GLY A 237 -17.55 -41.82 -13.50
N GLY A 238 -18.52 -41.46 -14.34
CA GLY A 238 -18.55 -40.23 -15.15
C GLY A 238 -18.61 -38.88 -14.41
N CYS A 239 -18.13 -38.80 -13.16
CA CYS A 239 -17.98 -37.57 -12.40
C CYS A 239 -16.71 -36.84 -12.83
N LYS A 240 -16.80 -35.52 -13.06
CA LYS A 240 -15.62 -34.70 -13.36
C LYS A 240 -14.78 -34.52 -12.08
N PRO A 241 -13.48 -34.81 -12.11
CA PRO A 241 -12.60 -34.57 -10.97
C PRO A 241 -12.48 -33.07 -10.69
N SER A 242 -12.19 -32.72 -9.44
CA SER A 242 -11.92 -31.34 -9.02
C SER A 242 -10.46 -31.19 -8.59
N ILE A 243 -9.87 -30.04 -8.89
CA ILE A 243 -8.57 -29.63 -8.37
C ILE A 243 -8.76 -28.52 -7.34
N SER A 244 -8.04 -28.63 -6.23
CA SER A 244 -7.94 -27.60 -5.19
C SER A 244 -6.49 -27.18 -5.04
N VAL A 245 -6.19 -25.89 -5.20
CA VAL A 245 -4.83 -25.33 -5.07
C VAL A 245 -4.84 -24.27 -3.99
N HIS A 246 -4.07 -24.49 -2.93
CA HIS A 246 -3.94 -23.57 -1.80
C HIS A 246 -2.53 -22.97 -1.73
N SER A 247 -2.44 -21.64 -1.64
CA SER A 247 -1.18 -20.91 -1.57
C SER A 247 -1.27 -19.70 -0.64
N THR A 248 -0.12 -19.31 -0.06
CA THR A 248 0.03 -18.06 0.71
C THR A 248 0.26 -16.81 -0.17
N GLY A 249 0.06 -16.92 -1.48
CA GLY A 249 -0.22 -15.76 -2.34
C GLY A 249 0.43 -15.77 -3.71
N HIS A 250 0.45 -14.64 -4.42
CA HIS A 250 -0.55 -13.56 -4.33
C HIS A 250 -1.72 -13.83 -5.30
N ALA A 251 -1.41 -14.47 -6.43
CA ALA A 251 -2.39 -15.03 -7.33
C ALA A 251 -1.82 -16.23 -8.08
N ALA A 252 -2.67 -17.03 -8.70
CA ALA A 252 -2.25 -17.96 -9.73
C ALA A 252 -3.29 -18.19 -10.81
N HIS A 253 -2.78 -18.60 -11.97
CA HIS A 253 -3.53 -19.17 -13.07
C HIS A 253 -3.25 -20.67 -13.14
N VAL A 254 -4.32 -21.45 -13.30
CA VAL A 254 -4.28 -22.91 -13.39
C VAL A 254 -4.52 -23.34 -14.82
N PHE A 255 -3.63 -24.16 -15.35
CA PHE A 255 -3.73 -24.72 -16.70
C PHE A 255 -3.69 -26.25 -16.62
N ILE A 256 -4.57 -26.89 -17.37
CA ILE A 256 -4.68 -28.35 -17.49
C ILE A 256 -4.49 -28.71 -18.96
N ASN A 257 -3.48 -29.54 -19.25
CA ASN A 257 -3.11 -29.96 -20.60
C ASN A 257 -2.92 -28.78 -21.57
N GLY A 258 -2.36 -27.67 -21.08
CA GLY A 258 -2.15 -26.43 -21.85
C GLY A 258 -3.38 -25.52 -21.92
N GLN A 259 -4.56 -25.98 -21.50
CA GLN A 259 -5.78 -25.17 -21.49
C GLN A 259 -5.98 -24.44 -20.16
N PHE A 260 -6.32 -23.16 -20.23
CA PHE A 260 -6.65 -22.37 -19.05
C PHE A 260 -7.90 -22.91 -18.35
N SER A 261 -7.80 -23.15 -17.05
CA SER A 261 -8.88 -23.72 -16.21
C SER A 261 -9.42 -22.75 -15.17
N GLY A 262 -8.70 -21.66 -14.87
CA GLY A 262 -9.18 -20.61 -13.97
C GLY A 262 -8.08 -19.88 -13.22
N SER A 263 -8.50 -18.90 -12.42
CA SER A 263 -7.60 -18.05 -11.63
C SER A 263 -8.09 -17.92 -10.19
N SER A 264 -7.18 -17.63 -9.28
CA SER A 264 -7.51 -17.20 -7.92
C SER A 264 -6.44 -16.24 -7.41
N PHE A 265 -6.86 -15.30 -6.57
CA PHE A 265 -6.01 -14.26 -6.00
C PHE A 265 -6.46 -13.93 -4.58
N GLY A 266 -5.52 -13.45 -3.76
CA GLY A 266 -5.80 -12.91 -2.43
C GLY A 266 -6.04 -11.39 -2.48
N THR A 267 -6.19 -10.78 -1.31
CA THR A 267 -6.21 -9.33 -1.11
C THR A 267 -4.96 -8.87 -0.38
N ARG A 268 -4.89 -7.58 -0.03
CA ARG A 268 -3.79 -7.03 0.74
C ARG A 268 -3.78 -7.55 2.18
N GLU A 269 -4.96 -7.69 2.79
CA GLU A 269 -5.18 -8.19 4.16
C GLU A 269 -4.93 -9.68 4.22
N ASP A 270 -5.57 -10.45 3.34
CA ASP A 270 -5.36 -11.88 3.20
C ASP A 270 -4.77 -12.20 1.83
N LYS A 271 -3.44 -12.27 1.81
CA LYS A 271 -2.64 -12.58 0.63
C LYS A 271 -2.87 -14.01 0.11
N SER A 272 -3.45 -14.89 0.92
CA SER A 272 -3.65 -16.29 0.58
C SER A 272 -4.80 -16.47 -0.42
N TYR A 273 -4.78 -17.58 -1.14
CA TYR A 273 -5.89 -17.95 -2.02
C TYR A 273 -6.09 -19.46 -2.05
N THR A 274 -7.32 -19.86 -2.36
CA THR A 274 -7.68 -21.26 -2.66
C THR A 274 -8.45 -21.29 -3.97
N PHE A 275 -7.88 -21.93 -4.99
CA PHE A 275 -8.59 -22.24 -6.22
C PHE A 275 -9.29 -23.58 -6.08
N ASN A 276 -10.57 -23.66 -6.42
CA ASN A 276 -11.32 -24.92 -6.56
C ASN A 276 -12.00 -24.92 -7.93
N GLY A 277 -11.76 -25.93 -8.75
CA GLY A 277 -12.37 -26.01 -10.08
C GLY A 277 -12.52 -27.44 -10.56
N LEU A 278 -13.60 -27.71 -11.30
CA LEU A 278 -13.76 -28.94 -12.06
C LEU A 278 -12.78 -28.94 -13.23
N VAL A 279 -12.09 -30.05 -13.44
CA VAL A 279 -11.07 -30.17 -14.50
C VAL A 279 -11.36 -31.37 -15.39
N ASN A 280 -11.12 -31.21 -16.69
CA ASN A 280 -11.23 -32.29 -17.65
C ASN A 280 -9.87 -33.02 -17.71
N LEU A 281 -9.77 -34.14 -17.01
CA LEU A 281 -8.60 -35.01 -17.05
C LEU A 281 -8.90 -36.22 -17.96
N HIS A 282 -7.89 -36.68 -18.69
CA HIS A 282 -8.00 -37.84 -19.57
C HIS A 282 -7.26 -39.04 -18.97
N ALA A 283 -7.57 -40.25 -19.45
CA ALA A 283 -6.82 -41.44 -19.08
C ALA A 283 -5.35 -41.31 -19.49
N GLY A 284 -4.43 -41.67 -18.60
CA GLY A 284 -2.99 -41.50 -18.81
C GLY A 284 -2.43 -40.22 -18.20
N THR A 285 -1.38 -39.67 -18.80
CA THR A 285 -0.63 -38.54 -18.23
C THR A 285 -1.32 -37.22 -18.51
N ASN A 286 -1.61 -36.44 -17.47
CA ASN A 286 -2.12 -35.07 -17.58
C ASN A 286 -1.03 -34.07 -17.15
N LYS A 287 -0.94 -32.91 -17.81
CA LYS A 287 -0.01 -31.84 -17.46
C LYS A 287 -0.76 -30.76 -16.68
N ILE A 288 -0.31 -30.42 -15.48
CA ILE A 288 -0.87 -29.32 -14.68
C ILE A 288 0.17 -28.22 -14.56
N ALA A 289 -0.14 -27.01 -14.98
CA ALA A 289 0.74 -25.85 -14.86
C ALA A 289 0.11 -24.79 -13.95
N LEU A 290 0.91 -24.22 -13.04
CA LEU A 290 0.47 -23.24 -12.05
C LEU A 290 1.31 -21.97 -12.17
N LEU A 291 0.85 -21.03 -12.99
CA LEU A 291 1.48 -19.73 -13.09
C LEU A 291 1.20 -18.93 -11.82
N SER A 292 2.12 -18.96 -10.87
CA SER A 292 2.06 -18.15 -9.65
C SER A 292 2.54 -16.72 -9.92
N VAL A 293 1.73 -15.74 -9.52
CA VAL A 293 1.99 -14.31 -9.63
C VAL A 293 2.25 -13.72 -8.25
N ALA A 294 3.26 -12.86 -8.15
CA ALA A 294 3.56 -12.11 -6.93
C ALA A 294 3.32 -10.63 -7.22
N VAL A 295 2.36 -10.04 -6.52
CA VAL A 295 2.01 -8.61 -6.58
C VAL A 295 2.69 -7.89 -5.42
N GLY A 296 3.88 -7.31 -5.67
CA GLY A 296 4.72 -6.69 -4.65
C GLY A 296 5.27 -7.67 -3.60
N LEU A 297 6.20 -7.22 -2.74
CA LEU A 297 6.71 -8.01 -1.62
C LEU A 297 6.53 -7.25 -0.30
N PRO A 298 6.37 -7.94 0.85
CA PRO A 298 6.21 -7.28 2.14
C PRO A 298 7.39 -6.37 2.50
N GLN A 299 7.08 -5.12 2.85
CA GLN A 299 8.07 -4.09 3.19
C GLN A 299 8.41 -4.07 4.69
N ILE A 300 7.52 -4.56 5.55
CA ILE A 300 7.72 -4.61 7.01
C ILE A 300 8.42 -5.93 7.38
N PRO A 301 9.50 -5.92 8.18
CA PRO A 301 10.32 -7.11 8.46
C PRO A 301 9.57 -8.32 9.03
N ILE A 302 8.55 -8.08 9.87
CA ILE A 302 7.73 -9.13 10.48
C ILE A 302 6.95 -9.90 9.40
N GLU A 303 6.50 -9.23 8.34
CA GLU A 303 5.76 -9.86 7.25
C GLU A 303 6.65 -10.63 6.27
N ARG A 304 7.98 -10.38 6.24
CA ARG A 304 8.90 -11.15 5.39
C ARG A 304 9.01 -12.62 5.83
N ARG A 305 8.70 -12.95 7.08
CA ARG A 305 8.63 -14.36 7.54
C ARG A 305 7.43 -15.12 6.98
N ASN A 306 6.36 -14.43 6.57
CA ASN A 306 5.19 -15.03 5.94
C ASN A 306 5.37 -15.00 4.42
N SER A 307 6.19 -15.91 3.92
CA SER A 307 6.61 -15.98 2.53
C SER A 307 5.51 -16.47 1.57
N VAL A 308 5.65 -16.10 0.28
CA VAL A 308 4.79 -16.57 -0.81
C VAL A 308 5.15 -18.02 -1.14
N ARG A 309 4.28 -18.95 -0.80
CA ARG A 309 4.48 -20.39 -0.94
C ARG A 309 3.20 -21.08 -1.41
N GLN A 310 3.34 -21.99 -2.35
CA GLN A 310 2.29 -22.97 -2.61
C GLN A 310 2.32 -23.98 -1.48
N LYS A 311 1.24 -24.07 -0.72
CA LYS A 311 1.17 -24.90 0.48
C LYS A 311 0.63 -26.29 0.17
N LYS A 312 -0.36 -26.40 -0.72
CA LYS A 312 -1.04 -27.67 -0.97
C LYS A 312 -1.75 -27.70 -2.32
N ILE A 313 -1.70 -28.84 -3.00
CA ILE A 313 -2.53 -29.15 -4.17
C ILE A 313 -3.28 -30.45 -3.85
N ARG A 314 -4.59 -30.51 -4.08
CA ARG A 314 -5.40 -31.71 -3.96
C ARG A 314 -6.17 -31.95 -5.26
N VAL A 315 -6.35 -33.21 -5.63
CA VAL A 315 -7.28 -33.63 -6.68
C VAL A 315 -8.28 -34.57 -6.03
N ARG A 316 -9.58 -34.37 -6.24
CA ARG A 316 -10.66 -35.18 -5.65
C ARG A 316 -11.64 -35.65 -6.72
N GLU A 317 -12.09 -36.90 -6.60
CA GLU A 317 -13.17 -37.52 -7.40
C GLU A 317 -14.43 -37.65 -6.52
N SER A 318 -15.34 -36.67 -6.57
CA SER A 318 -16.66 -36.63 -5.86
C SER A 318 -16.68 -36.62 -4.32
N GLU A 319 -17.86 -36.35 -3.75
CA GLU A 319 -18.16 -35.89 -2.38
C GLU A 319 -17.95 -36.88 -1.22
N ARG A 320 -17.31 -38.04 -1.43
CA ARG A 320 -16.99 -38.95 -0.30
C ARG A 320 -15.55 -38.73 0.16
N GLU A 321 -15.37 -38.52 1.47
CA GLU A 321 -14.06 -38.36 2.14
C GLU A 321 -13.10 -39.54 1.91
N GLU A 322 -13.58 -40.68 1.41
CA GLU A 322 -12.79 -41.92 1.29
C GLU A 322 -11.82 -41.94 0.08
N ASP A 323 -12.00 -41.10 -0.95
CA ASP A 323 -11.10 -41.01 -2.12
C ASP A 323 -10.19 -39.76 -2.08
N GLU A 324 -9.80 -39.31 -0.88
CA GLU A 324 -8.80 -38.26 -0.71
C GLU A 324 -7.37 -38.78 -0.94
N LYS A 325 -6.83 -38.62 -2.15
CA LYS A 325 -5.37 -38.70 -2.36
C LYS A 325 -4.70 -37.37 -2.02
N PHE A 326 -4.04 -37.33 -0.87
CA PHE A 326 -3.24 -36.19 -0.43
C PHE A 326 -1.88 -36.16 -1.13
N LEU A 327 -1.59 -35.09 -1.88
CA LEU A 327 -0.20 -34.63 -2.04
C LEU A 327 0.20 -33.89 -0.75
N LYS A 328 0.50 -34.66 0.31
CA LYS A 328 1.16 -34.17 1.53
C LYS A 328 2.49 -34.92 1.67
N ARG A 329 3.59 -34.21 1.92
CA ARG A 329 4.52 -34.73 2.93
C ARG A 329 5.30 -33.66 3.67
N GLU A 330 5.52 -34.03 4.92
CA GLU A 330 5.86 -33.28 6.11
C GLU A 330 7.18 -32.52 6.03
N GLU A 331 7.16 -31.31 6.60
CA GLU A 331 8.37 -30.61 7.01
C GLU A 331 8.93 -31.31 8.24
N ARG A 332 10.13 -31.87 8.13
CA ARG A 332 10.96 -32.18 9.30
C ARG A 332 12.02 -31.09 9.41
N ILE A 333 11.85 -30.33 10.51
CA ILE A 333 12.66 -29.27 11.17
C ILE A 333 13.90 -28.80 10.42
#